data_AF-A0A8J4WLZ5-F1
#
_entry.id   AF-A0A8J4WLZ5-F1
#
_cell.length_a   1.000
_cell.length_b   1.000
_cell.length_c   1.000
_cell.angle_alpha   90.00
_cell.angle_beta   90.00
_cell.angle_gamma   90.00
#
_symmetry.space_group_name_H-M   'P 1'
#
loop_
_entity.id
_entity.type
_entity.pdbx_description
1 polymer ?
#
loop_
_entity_poly.entity_id
_entity_poly.type
_entity_poly.pdbx_seq_one_letter_code
_entity_poly.pdbx_strand_id
1 'polypeptide(L)' 'MQGQNTVDLSWSGATSNTIAVYRNGVLIVTVSNNGFYTDHPGGRRHATYTYTVCEAGTGNCSNQVTVTF' A
#
# COMPACT_ATOMS: atom_id res chain seq x y z
N MET A 1 -3.56 16.62 -19.36
CA MET A 1 -3.91 16.45 -17.93
C MET A 1 -3.94 14.95 -17.65
N GLN A 2 -2.86 14.39 -17.11
CA GLN A 2 -2.84 12.97 -16.73
C GLN A 2 -3.58 12.87 -15.40
N GLY A 3 -4.72 12.17 -15.39
CA GLY A 3 -5.48 11.92 -14.16
C GLY A 3 -4.56 11.17 -13.20
N GLN A 4 -4.23 11.81 -12.08
CA GLN A 4 -3.33 11.24 -11.10
C GLN A 4 -4.16 10.25 -10.28
N ASN A 5 -3.96 8.95 -10.50
CA ASN A 5 -4.60 7.93 -9.67
C ASN A 5 -4.04 8.04 -8.25
N THR A 6 -4.94 8.13 -7.27
CA THR A 6 -4.65 8.23 -5.83
C THR A 6 -5.26 7.02 -5.14
N VAL A 7 -4.47 6.28 -4.37
CA VAL A 7 -4.96 5.15 -3.57
C VAL A 7 -4.71 5.43 -2.11
N ASP A 8 -5.78 5.53 -1.34
CA ASP A 8 -5.71 5.68 0.12
C ASP A 8 -5.76 4.30 0.78
N LEU A 9 -4.70 3.95 1.49
CA LEU A 9 -4.56 2.70 2.24
C LEU A 9 -4.69 3.00 3.72
N SER A 10 -5.55 2.26 4.40
CA SER A 10 -5.67 2.27 5.85
C SER A 10 -5.53 0.85 6.38
N TRP A 11 -4.91 0.72 7.54
CA TRP A 11 -4.75 -0.56 8.22
C TRP A 11 -4.80 -0.38 9.72
N SER A 12 -5.13 -1.47 10.41
CA SER A 12 -5.20 -1.54 11.87
C SER A 12 -4.71 -2.90 12.35
N GLY A 13 -4.44 -3.01 13.65
CA GLY A 13 -4.00 -4.27 14.25
C GLY A 13 -2.51 -4.61 14.07
N ALA A 14 -1.75 -3.78 13.36
CA ALA A 14 -0.30 -3.94 13.28
C ALA A 14 0.37 -3.51 14.59
N THR A 15 1.27 -4.34 15.10
CA THR A 15 2.00 -4.16 16.36
C THR A 15 3.41 -3.63 16.16
N SER A 16 3.97 -3.75 14.95
CA SER A 16 5.28 -3.23 14.60
C SER A 16 5.31 -1.70 14.53
N ASN A 17 6.48 -1.10 14.78
CA ASN A 17 6.67 0.35 14.67
C ASN A 17 6.63 0.85 13.22
N THR A 18 6.91 -0.01 12.25
CA THR A 18 6.96 0.35 10.83
C THR A 18 6.26 -0.70 9.97
N ILE A 19 5.68 -0.23 8.87
CA ILE A 19 4.83 -0.99 7.96
C ILE A 19 5.41 -0.88 6.56
N ALA A 20 5.72 -2.02 5.99
CA ALA A 20 6.16 -2.18 4.62
C ALA A 20 4.92 -2.28 3.72
N VAL A 21 4.75 -1.31 2.83
CA VAL A 21 3.66 -1.28 1.84
C VAL A 21 4.19 -1.84 0.53
N TYR A 22 3.54 -2.90 0.06
CA TYR A 22 3.82 -3.54 -1.22
C TYR A 22 2.75 -3.17 -2.23
N ARG A 23 3.18 -2.91 -3.47
CA ARG A 23 2.32 -2.73 -4.64
C ARG A 23 2.74 -3.71 -5.72
N ASN A 24 1.80 -4.53 -6.19
CA ASN A 24 2.03 -5.63 -7.13
C ASN A 24 3.15 -6.58 -6.66
N GLY A 25 3.23 -6.84 -5.35
CA GLY A 25 4.27 -7.67 -4.74
C GLY A 25 5.63 -6.99 -4.58
N VAL A 26 5.79 -5.73 -5.01
CA VAL A 26 7.04 -4.97 -4.88
C VAL A 26 6.93 -3.99 -3.72
N LEU A 27 7.94 -3.95 -2.83
CA LEU A 27 8.00 -2.97 -1.75
C LEU A 27 8.11 -1.56 -2.36
N ILE A 28 7.11 -0.72 -2.14
CA ILE A 28 7.13 0.67 -2.61
C ILE A 28 7.63 1.63 -1.54
N VAL A 29 7.31 1.36 -0.28
CA VAL A 29 7.71 2.22 0.83
C VAL A 29 7.63 1.45 2.16
N THR A 30 8.41 1.90 3.13
CA THR A 30 8.22 1.55 4.53
C THR A 30 7.87 2.82 5.29
N VAL A 31 6.69 2.84 5.90
CA VAL A 31 6.18 3.98 6.67
C VAL A 31 6.16 3.64 8.17
N SER A 32 6.11 4.65 9.02
CA SER A 32 5.78 4.44 10.43
C SER A 32 4.35 3.89 10.56
N ASN A 33 4.09 3.09 11.58
CA ASN A 33 2.76 2.54 11.84
C ASN A 33 1.80 3.62 12.38
N ASN A 34 1.41 4.54 11.51
CA ASN A 34 0.41 5.59 11.73
C ASN A 34 -1.00 5.15 11.28
N GLY A 35 -1.14 3.92 10.74
CA GLY A 35 -2.39 3.34 10.27
C GLY A 35 -2.87 3.82 8.90
N PHE A 36 -2.09 4.63 8.18
CA PHE A 36 -2.52 5.22 6.91
C PHE A 36 -1.37 5.59 5.96
N TYR A 37 -1.58 5.37 4.66
CA TYR A 37 -0.69 5.84 3.61
C TYR A 37 -1.44 6.10 2.30
N THR A 38 -1.14 7.23 1.65
CA THR A 38 -1.64 7.54 0.31
C THR A 38 -0.56 7.25 -0.72
N ASP A 39 -0.87 6.34 -1.65
CA ASP A 39 -0.02 6.05 -2.81
C ASP A 39 -0.46 6.86 -4.04
N HIS A 40 0.54 7.33 -4.78
CA HIS A 40 0.37 8.08 -6.04
C HIS A 40 1.09 7.35 -7.18
N PRO A 41 0.54 6.25 -7.71
CA PRO A 41 1.19 5.45 -8.75
C PRO A 41 1.38 6.20 -10.09
N GLY A 42 0.77 7.38 -10.26
CA GLY A 42 0.94 8.20 -11.47
C GLY A 42 0.50 7.52 -12.77
N GLY A 43 -0.28 6.43 -12.66
CA GLY A 43 -0.62 5.57 -13.79
C GLY A 43 -1.78 6.05 -14.64
N ARG A 44 -2.00 5.33 -15.75
CA ARG A 44 -3.08 5.59 -16.70
C ARG A 44 -4.45 5.23 -16.10
N ARG A 45 -5.52 5.75 -16.69
CA ARG A 45 -6.94 5.52 -16.33
C ARG A 45 -7.43 4.05 -16.37
N HIS A 46 -6.57 3.09 -16.73
CA HIS A 46 -6.90 1.67 -16.80
C HIS A 46 -5.75 0.87 -16.19
N ALA A 47 -5.57 1.03 -14.88
CA ALA A 47 -4.49 0.38 -14.15
C ALA A 47 -5.06 -0.39 -12.96
N THR A 48 -4.51 -1.59 -12.76
CA THR A 48 -4.80 -2.45 -11.61
C THR A 48 -3.60 -2.46 -10.70
N TYR A 49 -3.82 -2.21 -9.42
CA TYR A 49 -2.80 -2.26 -8.38
C TYR A 49 -3.26 -3.17 -7.26
N THR A 50 -2.42 -4.13 -6.90
CA THR A 50 -2.63 -4.99 -5.74
C THR A 50 -1.73 -4.52 -4.61
N TYR A 51 -2.32 -4.14 -3.49
CA TYR A 51 -1.62 -3.68 -2.30
C TYR A 51 -1.60 -4.74 -1.23
N THR A 52 -0.52 -4.76 -0.44
CA THR A 52 -0.39 -5.60 0.75
C THR A 52 0.45 -4.84 1.75
N VAL A 53 0.01 -4.78 3.01
CA VAL A 53 0.79 -4.15 4.07
C VAL A 53 1.38 -5.24 4.96
N CYS A 54 2.65 -5.12 5.32
CA CYS A 54 3.32 -6.07 6.19
C CYS A 54 4.01 -5.35 7.33
N GLU A 55 3.98 -5.95 8.51
CA GLU A 55 4.81 -5.55 9.64
C GLU A 55 6.28 -5.75 9.29
N ALA A 56 7.05 -4.66 9.34
CA ALA A 56 8.46 -4.73 8.98
C ALA A 56 9.23 -5.57 10.00
N GLY A 57 9.98 -6.57 9.50
CA GLY A 57 10.84 -7.42 10.32
C GLY A 57 10.15 -8.60 11.01
N THR A 58 8.82 -8.72 10.97
CA THR A 58 8.10 -9.87 11.57
C THR A 58 7.55 -10.84 10.53
N GLY A 59 7.39 -10.40 9.27
CA GLY A 59 6.83 -11.21 8.20
C GLY A 59 5.30 -11.36 8.26
N ASN A 60 4.63 -10.73 9.24
CA ASN A 60 3.18 -10.67 9.31
C ASN A 60 2.64 -9.71 8.24
N CYS A 61 1.88 -10.24 7.28
CA CYS A 61 1.26 -9.45 6.22
C CYS A 61 -0.26 -9.46 6.34
N SER A 62 -0.89 -8.36 5.92
CA SER A 62 -2.32 -8.26 5.73
C SER A 62 -2.79 -9.10 4.54
N ASN A 63 -4.12 -9.15 4.36
CA ASN A 63 -4.69 -9.58 3.09
C ASN A 63 -4.25 -8.66 1.94
N GLN A 64 -4.26 -9.21 0.73
CA GLN A 64 -4.06 -8.43 -0.48
C GLN A 64 -5.35 -7.69 -0.86
N VAL A 65 -5.22 -6.45 -1.32
CA VAL A 65 -6.34 -5.61 -1.76
C VAL A 65 -6.07 -5.14 -3.18
N THR A 66 -6.98 -5.41 -4.11
CA THR A 66 -6.82 -5.03 -5.51
C THR A 66 -7.71 -3.83 -5.84
N VAL A 67 -7.11 -2.78 -6.39
CA VAL A 67 -7.77 -1.54 -6.81
C VAL A 67 -7.63 -1.40 -8.32
N THR A 68 -8.74 -1.17 -9.01
CA THR A 68 -8.81 -0.97 -10.46
C THR A 68 -9.34 0.43 -10.76
N PHE A 69 -8.62 1.18 -11.58
CA PHE A 69 -9.02 2.50 -12.08
C PHE A 69 -9.62 2.43 -13.48
#